data_AF-A0A956W528-F1
#
_entry.id   AF-A0A956W528-F1
#
_cell.length_a   1.000
_cell.length_b   1.000
_cell.length_c   1.000
_cell.angle_alpha   90.00
_cell.angle_beta   90.00
_cell.angle_gamma   90.00
#
_symmetry.space_group_name_H-M   'P 1'
#
loop_
_entity.id
_entity.type
_entity.pdbx_description
1 polymer ?
#
loop_
_entity_poly.entity_id
_entity_poly.type
_entity_poly.pdbx_seq_one_letter_code
_entity_poly.pdbx_strand_id
1 'polypeptide(L)'
;MSHGRRFAVDLGAVEISVREWGSPGAQPLVTVGGTGLPSELFLGVEQLLESSFHGFSIDRRSQGHSSTPEDGYDFSDFAGDLREVVERLDL
;
A
#
# COMPACT_ATOMS: atom_id res chain seq x y z
N MET A 1 -20.48 0.53 5.53
CA MET A 1 -19.07 0.09 5.58
C MET A 1 -18.40 0.66 4.36
N SER A 2 -17.60 1.72 4.55
CA SER A 2 -16.88 2.32 3.44
C SER A 2 -15.67 1.44 3.16
N HIS A 3 -15.66 0.73 2.03
CA HIS A 3 -14.46 0.03 1.61
C HIS A 3 -13.46 1.11 1.20
N GLY A 4 -12.26 1.11 1.79
CA GLY A 4 -11.23 2.12 1.55
C GLY A 4 -11.05 2.42 0.05
N ARG A 5 -10.70 3.67 -0.27
CA ARG A 5 -10.48 4.10 -1.66
C ARG A 5 -9.21 3.45 -2.19
N ARG A 6 -9.33 2.68 -3.29
CA ARG A 6 -8.15 2.15 -4.00
C ARG A 6 -7.72 3.09 -5.12
N PHE A 7 -6.42 3.30 -5.24
CA PHE A 7 -5.80 3.99 -6.36
C PHE A 7 -4.42 3.41 -6.65
N ALA A 8 -3.89 3.75 -7.81
CA ALA A 8 -2.55 3.36 -8.24
C ALA A 8 -1.59 4.54 -8.11
N VAL A 9 -0.34 4.24 -7.74
CA VAL A 9 0.79 5.17 -7.76
C VAL A 9 1.77 4.69 -8.82
N ASP A 10 1.93 5.48 -9.87
CA ASP A 10 2.87 5.19 -10.96
C ASP A 10 4.30 5.58 -10.55
N LEU A 11 5.19 4.58 -10.44
CA LEU A 11 6.62 4.76 -10.16
C LEU A 11 7.47 4.77 -11.44
N GLY A 12 6.85 4.74 -12.62
CA GLY A 12 7.48 4.64 -13.92
C GLY A 12 7.90 3.20 -14.28
N ALA A 13 8.61 2.51 -13.38
CA ALA A 13 9.02 1.12 -13.59
C ALA A 13 7.93 0.11 -13.17
N VAL A 14 7.05 0.50 -12.24
CA VAL A 14 5.99 -0.35 -11.70
C VAL A 14 4.83 0.53 -11.23
N GLU A 15 3.60 0.06 -11.40
CA GLU A 15 2.42 0.68 -10.81
C GLU A 15 2.08 -0.02 -9.48
N ILE A 16 2.02 0.74 -8.39
CA ILE A 16 1.74 0.23 -7.06
C ILE A 16 0.32 0.59 -6.62
N SER A 17 -0.46 -0.44 -6.33
CA SER A 17 -1.81 -0.31 -5.79
C SER A 17 -1.79 0.01 -4.30
N VAL A 18 -2.51 1.07 -3.92
CA VAL A 18 -2.70 1.54 -2.56
C VAL A 18 -4.18 1.57 -2.24
N ARG A 19 -4.57 1.02 -1.08
CA ARG A 19 -5.89 1.22 -0.50
C ARG A 19 -5.80 2.17 0.68
N GLU A 20 -6.40 3.33 0.52
CA GLU A 20 -6.53 4.36 1.55
C GLU A 20 -7.81 4.17 2.36
N TRP A 21 -7.71 4.26 3.68
CA TRP A 21 -8.82 4.04 4.60
C TRP A 21 -8.67 4.90 5.86
N GLY A 22 -9.68 4.85 6.73
CA GLY A 22 -9.66 5.56 8.00
C GLY A 22 -9.94 7.05 7.87
N SER A 23 -9.37 7.83 8.79
CA SER A 23 -9.72 9.23 9.03
C SER A 23 -8.69 10.15 8.36
N PRO A 24 -9.03 10.85 7.25
CA PRO A 24 -8.06 11.70 6.55
C PRO A 24 -7.46 12.77 7.45
N GLY A 25 -6.12 12.91 7.41
CA GLY A 25 -5.37 13.88 8.23
C GLY A 25 -5.08 13.44 9.67
N ALA A 26 -5.53 12.25 10.09
CA ALA A 26 -5.03 11.61 11.31
C ALA A 26 -3.60 11.09 11.11
N GLN A 27 -2.98 10.55 12.17
CA GLN A 27 -1.62 9.99 12.07
C GLN A 27 -1.57 8.94 10.94
N PRO A 28 -0.63 9.04 9.98
CA PRO A 28 -0.48 8.05 8.93
C PRO A 28 -0.13 6.66 9.48
N LEU A 29 -0.72 5.62 8.90
CA LEU A 29 -0.35 4.23 9.15
C LEU A 29 -0.23 3.47 7.84
N VAL A 30 0.98 3.02 7.52
CA VAL A 30 1.26 2.22 6.34
C VAL A 30 1.28 0.74 6.71
N THR A 31 0.54 -0.10 5.98
CA THR A 31 0.61 -1.56 6.10
C THR A 31 1.12 -2.17 4.79
N VAL A 32 2.06 -3.11 4.92
CA VAL A 32 2.72 -3.78 3.80
C VAL A 32 2.82 -5.27 4.11
N GLY A 33 2.32 -6.09 3.20
CA GLY A 33 2.41 -7.54 3.30
C GLY A 33 3.77 -8.12 2.91
N GLY A 34 4.02 -9.34 3.37
CA GLY A 34 5.09 -10.20 2.84
C GLY A 34 4.74 -10.78 1.46
N THR A 35 5.53 -11.76 1.02
CA THR A 35 5.25 -12.49 -0.24
C THR A 35 3.95 -13.28 -0.14
N GLY A 36 3.08 -13.14 -1.14
CA GLY A 36 1.77 -13.80 -1.18
C GLY A 36 0.71 -13.15 -0.29
N LEU A 37 1.00 -11.98 0.30
CA LEU A 37 0.12 -11.32 1.26
C LEU A 37 -0.36 -9.97 0.68
N PRO A 38 -1.50 -9.95 -0.03
CA PRO A 38 -2.06 -8.72 -0.57
C PRO A 38 -2.72 -7.87 0.53
N SER A 39 -2.99 -6.61 0.21
CA SER A 39 -3.59 -5.64 1.11
C SER A 39 -4.88 -6.15 1.75
N GLU A 40 -5.73 -6.90 1.05
CA GLU A 40 -7.01 -7.45 1.55
C GLU A 40 -6.88 -8.23 2.87
N LEU A 41 -5.71 -8.79 3.19
CA LEU A 41 -5.48 -9.48 4.45
C LEU A 41 -5.53 -8.56 5.68
N PHE A 42 -5.37 -7.25 5.48
CA PHE A 42 -5.41 -6.27 6.56
C PHE A 42 -6.81 -5.76 6.88
N LEU A 43 -7.87 -6.10 6.13
CA LEU A 43 -9.22 -5.53 6.31
C LEU A 43 -9.73 -5.58 7.76
N GLY A 44 -9.45 -6.66 8.50
CA GLY A 44 -9.80 -6.76 9.92
C GLY A 44 -9.03 -5.79 10.82
N VAL A 45 -7.74 -5.56 10.54
CA VAL A 45 -6.90 -4.57 11.24
C VAL A 45 -7.35 -3.16 10.89
N GLU A 46 -7.64 -2.89 9.61
CA GLU A 46 -8.15 -1.60 9.14
C GLU A 46 -9.43 -1.21 9.89
N GLN A 47 -10.39 -2.13 9.99
CA GLN A 47 -11.65 -1.90 10.72
C GLN A 47 -11.44 -1.57 12.21
N LEU A 48 -10.42 -2.14 12.85
CA LEU A 48 -10.12 -1.84 14.25
C LEU A 48 -9.44 -0.48 14.45
N LEU A 49 -8.79 0.04 13.41
CA LEU A 49 -7.91 1.21 13.49
C LEU A 49 -8.43 2.44 12.73
N GLU A 50 -9.47 2.30 11.89
CA GLU A 50 -9.96 3.34 10.97
C GLU A 50 -10.40 4.64 11.66
N SER A 51 -10.80 4.58 12.92
CA SER A 51 -11.19 5.76 13.71
C SER A 51 -10.01 6.57 14.25
N SER A 52 -8.80 6.00 14.24
CA SER A 52 -7.61 6.59 14.89
C SER A 52 -6.50 6.96 13.91
N PHE A 53 -6.49 6.38 12.71
CA PHE A 53 -5.41 6.53 11.74
C PHE A 53 -5.92 6.90 10.35
N HIS A 54 -5.06 7.58 9.59
CA HIS A 54 -5.18 7.69 8.13
C HIS A 54 -4.35 6.57 7.53
N GLY A 55 -5.02 5.51 7.10
CA GLY A 55 -4.37 4.26 6.75
C GLY A 55 -4.11 4.08 5.26
N PHE A 56 -2.99 3.45 4.93
CA PHE A 56 -2.56 3.16 3.56
C PHE A 56 -2.04 1.72 3.48
N SER A 57 -2.84 0.83 2.90
CA SER A 57 -2.48 -0.58 2.71
C SER A 57 -1.94 -0.78 1.30
N ILE A 58 -0.66 -1.14 1.20
CA ILE A 58 0.09 -1.18 -0.06
C ILE A 58 0.24 -2.63 -0.53
N ASP A 59 -0.15 -2.86 -1.78
CA ASP A 59 0.19 -4.08 -2.50
C ASP A 59 1.61 -3.92 -3.06
N ARG A 60 2.58 -4.72 -2.61
CA ARG A 60 3.93 -4.70 -3.22
C ARG A 60 3.88 -5.12 -4.69
N ARG A 61 4.94 -4.83 -5.47
CA ARG A 61 5.11 -5.39 -6.81
C ARG A 61 4.76 -6.89 -6.84
N SER A 62 3.97 -7.29 -7.83
CA SER A 62 3.48 -8.66 -8.05
C SER A 62 2.61 -9.23 -6.93
N GLN A 63 2.11 -8.39 -6.03
CA GLN A 63 1.11 -8.73 -5.02
C GLN A 63 -0.19 -8.01 -5.32
N GLY A 64 -1.31 -8.65 -4.99
CA GLY A 64 -2.65 -8.04 -5.05
C GLY A 64 -2.94 -7.39 -6.40
N HIS A 65 -3.14 -6.08 -6.38
CA HIS A 65 -3.51 -5.29 -7.54
C HIS A 65 -2.37 -4.45 -8.12
N SER A 66 -1.13 -4.64 -7.66
CA SER A 66 0.05 -3.98 -8.24
C SER A 66 0.53 -4.66 -9.51
N SER A 67 1.31 -3.93 -10.31
CA SER A 67 1.95 -4.46 -11.51
C SER A 67 2.86 -5.66 -11.22
N THR A 68 3.00 -6.53 -12.23
CA THR A 68 3.85 -7.73 -12.18
C THR A 68 4.98 -7.61 -13.21
N PRO A 69 6.07 -6.86 -12.90
CA PRO A 69 7.21 -6.74 -13.81
C PRO A 69 7.97 -8.08 -13.94
N GLU A 70 8.72 -8.25 -15.03
CA GLU A 70 9.52 -9.46 -15.25
C GLU A 70 10.73 -9.56 -14.31
N ASP A 71 11.20 -8.42 -13.79
CA ASP A 71 12.41 -8.29 -12.97
C ASP A 71 12.25 -7.31 -11.77
N GLY A 72 13.37 -7.05 -11.08
CA GLY A 72 13.44 -6.16 -9.92
C GLY A 72 12.82 -6.76 -8.65
N TYR A 73 13.38 -7.86 -8.15
CA TYR A 73 12.89 -8.52 -6.93
C TYR A 73 13.95 -8.63 -5.83
N ASP A 74 15.01 -7.82 -5.92
CA ASP A 74 15.94 -7.70 -4.83
C ASP A 74 15.29 -6.94 -3.66
N PHE A 75 15.81 -7.13 -2.45
CA PHE A 75 15.31 -6.40 -1.28
C PHE A 75 15.36 -4.87 -1.45
N SER A 76 16.35 -4.38 -2.21
CA SER A 76 16.46 -2.96 -2.57
C SER A 76 15.31 -2.48 -3.45
N ASP A 77 14.79 -3.32 -4.35
CA ASP A 77 13.67 -2.94 -5.23
C ASP A 77 12.39 -2.79 -4.41
N PHE A 78 12.12 -3.74 -3.50
CA PHE A 78 10.95 -3.65 -2.62
C PHE A 78 11.01 -2.46 -1.67
N ALA A 79 12.19 -2.18 -1.11
CA ALA A 79 12.39 -1.01 -0.26
C ALA A 79 12.29 0.30 -1.07
N GLY A 80 12.81 0.29 -2.30
CA GLY A 80 12.74 1.39 -3.25
C GLY A 80 11.30 1.77 -3.59
N ASP A 81 10.49 0.79 -3.98
CA ASP A 81 9.07 1.00 -4.28
C ASP A 81 8.33 1.61 -3.09
N LEU A 82 8.51 1.02 -1.91
CA LEU A 82 7.80 1.47 -0.71
C LEU A 82 8.20 2.90 -0.35
N ARG A 83 9.50 3.22 -0.41
CA ARG A 83 10.00 4.57 -0.19
C ARG A 83 9.38 5.56 -1.18
N GLU A 84 9.37 5.21 -2.47
CA GLU A 84 8.88 6.11 -3.51
C GLU A 84 7.35 6.32 -3.43
N VAL A 85 6.59 5.32 -3.00
CA VAL A 85 5.16 5.48 -2.67
C VAL A 85 4.96 6.43 -1.51
N VAL A 86 5.71 6.24 -0.41
CA VAL A 86 5.65 7.13 0.78
C VAL A 86 5.99 8.57 0.39
N GLU A 87 7.06 8.78 -0.41
CA GLU A 87 7.45 10.09 -0.91
C GLU A 87 6.38 10.72 -1.82
N ARG A 88 5.77 9.97 -2.74
CA ARG A 88 4.70 10.51 -3.62
C ARG A 88 3.40 10.84 -2.89
N LEU A 89 3.15 10.19 -1.76
CA LEU A 89 1.96 10.43 -0.94
C LEU A 89 2.17 11.46 0.18
N ASP A 90 3.40 11.99 0.32
CA ASP A 90 3.78 12.96 1.36
C ASP A 90 3.45 12.47 2.79
N LEU A 91 3.84 11.22 3.08
CA LEU A 91 3.58 10.52 4.36
C LEU A 91 4.76 10.55 5.33
#